data_AF-A0A168NW31-F1
#
_entry.id   AF-A0A168NW31-F1
#
_cell.length_a   1.000
_cell.length_b   1.000
_cell.length_c   1.000
_cell.angle_alpha   90.00
_cell.angle_beta   90.00
_cell.angle_gamma   90.00
#
_symmetry.space_group_name_H-M   'P 1'
#
loop_
_entity.id
_entity.type
_entity.pdbx_description
1 polymer ?
#
loop_
_entity_poly.entity_id
_entity_poly.type
_entity_poly.pdbx_seq_one_letter_code
_entity_poly.pdbx_strand_id
1 'polypeptide(L)'
;MPLIGDWADPGDDAYLLTRPSDFILSGYLIFYYEDTPRKDQWAQVIAAIVNCIVGQHSLNPQTGLIADFLKLDQNSGLYYPAQGQVLESEHDKDYNWNSCRVPWRIGHYYMLTKDERVRPILETQAHFFAGQLARGGGDGDCGIKAGYRLDGSCYVDYTDMAFVAPACFLFWLLGWNVQLDQIQREMKQMEATYFGESIAMLCLLNANVPL
;
A
#
# COMPACT_ATOMS: atom_id res chain seq x y z
N MET A 1 -3.60 6.45 15.47
CA MET A 1 -2.92 6.18 14.18
C MET A 1 -1.50 5.75 14.49
N PRO A 2 -0.89 4.79 13.77
CA PRO A 2 0.53 4.50 13.93
C PRO A 2 1.38 5.74 13.62
N LEU A 3 2.29 6.08 14.54
CA LEU A 3 3.28 7.13 14.33
C LEU A 3 4.39 6.65 13.40
N ILE A 4 5.12 7.58 12.79
CA ILE A 4 6.24 7.28 11.89
C ILE A 4 7.51 6.77 12.62
N GLY A 5 7.53 6.88 13.95
CA GLY A 5 8.60 6.42 14.84
C GLY A 5 8.31 6.76 16.31
N ASP A 6 9.14 6.26 17.22
CA ASP A 6 9.09 6.56 18.66
C ASP A 6 9.58 7.97 19.02
N TRP A 7 10.31 8.60 18.10
CA TRP A 7 10.82 9.97 18.17
C TRP A 7 9.78 11.03 17.78
N ALA A 8 8.61 10.63 17.26
CA ALA A 8 7.54 11.58 16.92
C ALA A 8 6.78 11.94 18.20
N ASP A 9 7.16 13.06 18.82
CA ASP A 9 6.64 13.48 20.13
C ASP A 9 5.42 14.43 20.02
N PRO A 10 4.46 14.37 20.97
CA PRO A 10 3.34 15.31 21.00
C PRO A 10 3.78 16.77 20.97
N GLY A 11 3.33 17.51 19.94
CA GLY A 11 3.68 18.91 19.72
C GLY A 11 4.56 19.13 18.49
N ASP A 12 5.22 18.08 18.00
CA ASP A 12 6.01 18.14 16.77
C ASP A 12 5.15 17.86 15.53
N ASP A 13 5.55 18.44 14.39
CA ASP A 13 4.90 18.19 13.10
C ASP A 13 4.91 16.70 12.74
N ALA A 14 5.94 15.96 13.15
CA ALA A 14 6.07 14.52 12.97
C ALA A 14 4.97 13.72 13.66
N TYR A 15 4.41 14.21 14.77
CA TYR A 15 3.32 13.56 15.50
C TYR A 15 2.00 13.55 14.72
N LEU A 16 1.87 14.46 13.76
CA LEU A 16 0.73 14.53 12.86
C LEU A 16 0.90 13.63 11.62
N LEU A 17 2.08 13.03 11.44
CA LEU A 17 2.38 12.19 10.28
C LEU A 17 2.07 10.72 10.56
N THR A 18 1.63 10.04 9.50
CA THR A 18 1.61 8.58 9.45
C THR A 18 2.13 8.12 8.08
N ARG A 19 2.70 6.92 8.05
CA ARG A 19 3.23 6.30 6.83
C ARG A 19 2.34 5.10 6.47
N PRO A 20 1.55 5.15 5.39
CA PRO A 20 0.59 4.09 5.07
C PRO A 20 1.19 2.70 4.85
N SER A 21 2.49 2.59 4.51
CA SER A 21 3.17 1.28 4.48
C SER A 21 3.25 0.58 5.85
N ASP A 22 3.08 1.34 6.93
CA ASP A 22 3.07 0.87 8.32
C ASP A 22 1.67 0.44 8.76
N PHE A 23 0.67 0.53 7.88
CA PHE A 23 -0.67 -0.04 8.06
C PHE A 23 -0.62 -1.57 7.92
N ILE A 24 0.25 -2.23 8.70
CA ILE A 24 0.41 -3.68 8.78
C ILE A 24 -0.77 -4.26 9.57
N LEU A 25 -1.97 -4.11 9.02
CA LEU A 25 -3.25 -4.48 9.64
C LEU A 25 -3.29 -5.93 10.11
N SER A 26 -2.62 -6.85 9.42
CA SER A 26 -2.46 -8.23 9.88
C SER A 26 -1.65 -8.35 11.19
N GLY A 27 -0.65 -7.50 11.40
CA GLY A 27 0.09 -7.42 12.66
C GLY A 27 -0.76 -6.84 13.78
N TYR A 28 -1.55 -5.80 13.50
CA TYR A 28 -2.50 -5.25 14.47
C TYR A 28 -3.61 -6.26 14.84
N LEU A 29 -4.04 -7.12 13.92
CA LEU A 29 -4.96 -8.23 14.23
C LEU A 29 -4.34 -9.19 15.25
N ILE A 30 -3.06 -9.54 15.10
CA ILE A 30 -2.37 -10.38 16.10
C ILE A 30 -2.42 -9.71 17.47
N PHE A 31 -2.10 -8.41 17.57
CA PHE A 31 -2.18 -7.70 18.85
C PHE A 31 -3.60 -7.65 19.41
N TYR A 32 -4.61 -7.46 18.56
CA TYR A 32 -6.02 -7.50 18.96
C TYR A 32 -6.45 -8.86 19.53
N TYR A 33 -5.94 -9.97 18.98
CA TYR A 33 -6.27 -11.32 19.47
C TYR A 33 -5.44 -11.74 20.70
N GLU A 34 -4.16 -11.38 20.73
CA GLU A 34 -3.21 -11.91 21.73
C GLU A 34 -3.02 -10.98 22.95
N ASP A 35 -2.99 -9.65 22.77
CA ASP A 35 -2.86 -8.67 23.87
C ASP A 35 -4.24 -8.31 24.45
N THR A 36 -4.88 -9.32 25.04
CA THR A 36 -6.25 -9.19 25.58
C THR A 36 -6.47 -8.02 26.56
N PRO A 37 -5.50 -7.62 27.42
CA PRO A 37 -5.66 -6.43 28.25
C PRO A 37 -5.79 -5.10 27.48
N ARG A 38 -5.27 -5.01 26.25
CA ARG A 38 -5.32 -3.81 25.40
C ARG A 38 -6.17 -4.00 24.13
N LYS A 39 -6.98 -5.06 24.09
CA LYS A 39 -7.80 -5.43 22.93
C LYS A 39 -8.59 -4.26 22.33
N ASP A 40 -9.27 -3.47 23.16
CA ASP A 40 -10.07 -2.34 22.70
C ASP A 40 -9.20 -1.23 22.08
N GLN A 41 -7.98 -1.03 22.57
CA GLN A 41 -7.04 -0.07 21.99
C GLN A 41 -6.61 -0.54 20.59
N TRP A 42 -6.28 -1.82 20.43
CA TRP A 42 -5.94 -2.39 19.13
C TRP A 42 -7.11 -2.36 18.14
N ALA A 43 -8.33 -2.58 18.62
CA ALA A 43 -9.54 -2.41 17.81
C ALA A 43 -9.70 -0.97 17.29
N GLN A 44 -9.45 0.03 18.13
CA GLN A 44 -9.48 1.44 17.74
C GLN A 44 -8.38 1.78 16.73
N VAL A 45 -7.17 1.22 16.87
CA VAL A 45 -6.09 1.39 15.89
C VAL A 45 -6.49 0.81 14.53
N ILE A 46 -7.01 -0.42 14.49
CA ILE A 46 -7.50 -1.05 13.26
C ILE A 46 -8.59 -0.20 12.60
N ALA A 47 -9.58 0.22 13.39
CA ALA A 47 -10.68 1.06 12.88
C ALA A 47 -10.19 2.39 12.31
N ALA A 48 -9.24 3.06 12.98
CA ALA A 48 -8.66 4.31 12.50
C ALA A 48 -7.91 4.12 11.17
N ILE A 49 -7.14 3.04 11.04
CA ILE A 49 -6.42 2.71 9.80
C ILE A 49 -7.40 2.43 8.66
N VAL A 50 -8.43 1.59 8.88
CA VAL A 50 -9.44 1.27 7.87
C VAL A 50 -10.20 2.52 7.43
N ASN A 51 -10.61 3.38 8.36
CA ASN A 51 -11.27 4.64 8.04
C ASN A 51 -10.36 5.58 7.23
N CYS A 52 -9.06 5.62 7.54
CA CYS A 52 -8.09 6.39 6.77
C CYS A 52 -7.96 5.85 5.34
N ILE A 53 -7.86 4.52 5.15
CA ILE A 53 -7.82 3.88 3.83
C ILE A 53 -9.06 4.25 3.00
N VAL A 54 -10.26 4.14 3.57
CA VAL A 54 -11.53 4.51 2.91
C VAL A 54 -11.54 6.01 2.56
N GLY A 55 -11.04 6.86 3.45
CA GLY A 55 -10.88 8.29 3.19
C GLY A 55 -9.94 8.57 2.02
N GLN A 56 -8.78 7.92 1.97
CA GLN A 56 -7.82 8.07 0.87
C GLN A 56 -8.39 7.58 -0.46
N HIS A 57 -9.16 6.49 -0.46
CA HIS A 57 -9.86 6.02 -1.66
C HIS A 57 -10.86 7.05 -2.17
N SER A 58 -11.61 7.68 -1.27
CA SER A 58 -12.56 8.74 -1.63
C SER A 58 -11.89 9.96 -2.26
N LEU A 59 -10.65 10.27 -1.86
CA LEU A 59 -9.84 11.35 -2.44
C LEU A 59 -9.23 10.95 -3.80
N ASN A 60 -8.91 9.68 -4.00
CA ASN A 60 -8.23 9.16 -5.19
C ASN A 60 -9.04 8.05 -5.88
N PRO A 61 -10.31 8.29 -6.28
CA PRO A 61 -11.22 7.23 -6.71
C PRO A 61 -10.85 6.61 -8.06
N GLN A 62 -9.97 7.25 -8.84
CA GLN A 62 -9.56 6.75 -10.15
C GLN A 62 -8.41 5.74 -10.10
N THR A 63 -7.59 5.80 -9.04
CA THR A 63 -6.36 5.02 -8.94
C THR A 63 -6.30 4.18 -7.67
N GLY A 64 -6.96 4.63 -6.60
CA GLY A 64 -6.87 4.03 -5.27
C GLY A 64 -5.47 4.15 -4.66
N LEU A 65 -4.55 4.91 -5.26
CA LEU A 65 -3.20 5.08 -4.74
C LEU A 65 -3.23 5.90 -3.44
N ILE A 66 -2.30 5.58 -2.55
CA ILE A 66 -2.12 6.26 -1.27
C ILE A 66 -0.68 6.79 -1.21
N ALA A 67 -0.52 8.03 -0.74
CA ALA A 67 0.79 8.68 -0.62
C ALA A 67 1.72 7.98 0.37
N ASP A 68 3.03 8.18 0.22
CA ASP A 68 4.07 7.70 1.15
C ASP A 68 3.87 8.22 2.58
N PHE A 69 3.50 9.50 2.72
CA PHE A 69 3.18 10.11 4.00
C PHE A 69 1.84 10.84 3.95
N LEU A 70 1.06 10.65 5.01
CA LEU A 70 -0.16 11.39 5.25
C LEU A 70 0.02 12.27 6.49
N LYS A 71 -0.51 13.49 6.44
CA LYS A 71 -0.57 14.39 7.59
C LYS A 71 -2.01 14.56 8.05
N LEU A 72 -2.23 14.49 9.36
CA LEU A 72 -3.50 14.81 9.98
C LEU A 72 -3.77 16.31 9.84
N ASP A 73 -4.85 16.67 9.16
CA ASP A 73 -5.44 17.99 9.25
C ASP A 73 -6.26 18.07 10.54
N GLN A 74 -5.79 18.89 11.48
CA GLN A 74 -6.39 19.03 12.80
C GLN A 74 -7.78 19.69 12.76
N ASN A 75 -8.13 20.39 11.68
CA ASN A 75 -9.44 21.03 11.55
C ASN A 75 -10.52 20.02 11.16
N SER A 76 -10.28 19.23 10.11
CA SER A 76 -11.22 18.20 9.65
C SER A 76 -11.12 16.89 10.42
N GLY A 77 -9.99 16.61 11.08
CA GLY A 77 -9.67 15.32 11.68
C GLY A 77 -9.35 14.23 10.65
N LEU A 78 -9.16 14.60 9.38
CA LEU A 78 -8.86 13.69 8.28
C LEU A 78 -7.37 13.73 7.92
N TYR A 79 -6.90 12.66 7.30
CA TYR A 79 -5.53 12.56 6.80
C TYR A 79 -5.48 12.94 5.31
N TYR A 80 -4.48 13.73 4.93
CA TYR A 80 -4.24 14.13 3.55
C TYR A 80 -2.79 13.87 3.16
N PRO A 81 -2.46 13.71 1.87
CA PRO A 81 -1.08 13.64 1.40
C PRO A 81 -0.25 14.80 1.97
N ALA A 82 0.85 14.44 2.65
CA ALA A 82 1.78 15.40 3.21
C ALA A 82 2.31 16.32 2.11
N GLN A 83 2.41 17.64 2.34
CA GLN A 83 2.87 18.57 1.31
C GLN A 83 4.37 18.87 1.47
N GLY A 84 5.10 18.83 0.36
CA GLY A 84 6.56 19.04 0.35
C GLY A 84 7.33 17.84 0.91
N GLN A 85 8.62 18.04 1.16
CA GLN A 85 9.46 17.06 1.83
C GLN A 85 9.21 17.14 3.34
N VAL A 86 8.46 16.17 3.86
CA VAL A 86 8.18 16.08 5.30
C VAL A 86 9.17 15.16 6.01
N LEU A 87 9.78 14.22 5.29
CA LEU A 87 10.83 13.36 5.82
C LEU A 87 11.86 12.93 4.78
N GLU A 88 11.42 12.38 3.64
CA GLU A 88 12.33 11.62 2.76
C GLU A 88 12.62 12.35 1.44
N SER A 89 11.61 12.89 0.77
CA SER A 89 11.75 13.47 -0.57
C SER A 89 10.64 14.44 -0.97
N GLU A 90 10.78 15.09 -2.13
CA GLU A 90 9.68 15.86 -2.73
C GLU A 90 8.46 15.02 -3.13
N HIS A 91 8.63 13.69 -3.18
CA HIS A 91 7.62 12.70 -3.53
C HIS A 91 6.95 12.06 -2.30
N ASP A 92 7.14 12.61 -1.09
CA ASP A 92 6.46 12.15 0.13
C ASP A 92 4.91 12.20 0.01
N LYS A 93 4.41 13.04 -0.88
CA LYS A 93 2.99 13.21 -1.22
C LYS A 93 2.45 12.25 -2.27
N ASP A 94 3.33 11.48 -2.90
CA ASP A 94 3.05 10.64 -4.06
C ASP A 94 3.08 9.16 -3.65
N TYR A 95 2.63 8.28 -4.55
CA TYR A 95 2.80 6.83 -4.38
C TYR A 95 4.23 6.46 -4.79
N ASN A 96 5.09 6.19 -3.80
CA ASN A 96 6.52 6.00 -3.99
C ASN A 96 7.05 4.79 -3.19
N TRP A 97 8.36 4.73 -2.92
CA TRP A 97 9.04 3.58 -2.31
C TRP A 97 8.48 3.16 -0.95
N ASN A 98 7.79 4.03 -0.20
CA ASN A 98 7.04 3.57 0.96
C ASN A 98 5.74 2.88 0.56
N SER A 99 4.88 3.61 -0.14
CA SER A 99 3.53 3.19 -0.43
C SER A 99 3.40 2.11 -1.49
N CYS A 100 4.49 1.74 -2.17
CA CYS A 100 4.54 0.53 -3.01
C CYS A 100 4.02 -0.73 -2.27
N ARG A 101 4.20 -0.80 -0.94
CA ARG A 101 3.76 -1.93 -0.09
C ARG A 101 2.27 -1.90 0.26
N VAL A 102 1.59 -0.76 0.11
CA VAL A 102 0.21 -0.56 0.59
C VAL A 102 -0.79 -1.54 -0.03
N PRO A 103 -0.80 -1.81 -1.35
CA PRO A 103 -1.73 -2.79 -1.93
C PRO A 103 -1.62 -4.18 -1.28
N TRP A 104 -0.40 -4.63 -1.00
CA TRP A 104 -0.15 -5.89 -0.28
C TRP A 104 -0.64 -5.83 1.17
N ARG A 105 -0.38 -4.74 1.91
CA ARG A 105 -0.82 -4.60 3.31
C ARG A 105 -2.34 -4.66 3.43
N ILE A 106 -3.05 -3.92 2.60
CA ILE A 106 -4.52 -3.89 2.59
C ILE A 106 -5.07 -5.25 2.11
N GLY A 107 -4.47 -5.81 1.05
CA GLY A 107 -4.89 -7.09 0.49
C GLY A 107 -4.76 -8.23 1.49
N HIS A 108 -3.66 -8.29 2.23
CA HIS A 108 -3.46 -9.32 3.26
C HIS A 108 -4.49 -9.20 4.40
N TYR A 109 -4.83 -7.98 4.82
CA TYR A 109 -5.91 -7.76 5.78
C TYR A 109 -7.26 -8.25 5.26
N TYR A 110 -7.60 -7.91 4.03
CA TYR A 110 -8.84 -8.39 3.40
C TYR A 110 -8.86 -9.92 3.30
N MET A 111 -7.74 -10.55 2.96
CA MET A 111 -7.63 -12.01 2.90
C MET A 111 -8.03 -12.68 4.22
N LEU A 112 -7.54 -12.15 5.35
CA LEU A 112 -7.75 -12.69 6.69
C LEU A 112 -9.15 -12.40 7.27
N THR A 113 -9.74 -11.26 6.93
CA THR A 113 -10.95 -10.75 7.61
C THR A 113 -12.19 -10.72 6.75
N LYS A 114 -12.03 -10.67 5.42
CA LYS A 114 -13.09 -10.34 4.47
C LYS A 114 -13.81 -9.02 4.81
N ASP A 115 -13.10 -8.04 5.38
CA ASP A 115 -13.66 -6.72 5.65
C ASP A 115 -13.97 -5.99 4.34
N GLU A 116 -15.26 -6.02 3.96
CA GLU A 116 -15.74 -5.44 2.71
C GLU A 116 -15.52 -3.92 2.61
N ARG A 117 -15.21 -3.22 3.71
CA ARG A 117 -14.87 -1.78 3.66
C ARG A 117 -13.63 -1.48 2.84
N VAL A 118 -12.66 -2.40 2.77
CA VAL A 118 -11.41 -2.19 2.03
C VAL A 118 -11.42 -2.80 0.63
N ARG A 119 -12.45 -3.59 0.28
CA ARG A 119 -12.54 -4.19 -1.05
C ARG A 119 -12.60 -3.17 -2.20
N PRO A 120 -13.35 -2.05 -2.11
CA PRO A 120 -13.42 -1.08 -3.21
C PRO A 120 -12.08 -0.46 -3.60
N ILE A 121 -11.21 -0.15 -2.63
CA ILE A 121 -9.88 0.39 -2.93
C ILE A 121 -8.99 -0.67 -3.59
N LEU A 122 -9.07 -1.93 -3.16
CA LEU A 122 -8.33 -3.05 -3.77
C LEU A 122 -8.73 -3.24 -5.23
N GLU A 123 -10.03 -3.23 -5.54
CA GLU A 123 -10.52 -3.34 -6.91
C GLU A 123 -10.09 -2.13 -7.76
N THR A 124 -10.12 -0.92 -7.20
CA THR A 124 -9.66 0.30 -7.88
C THR A 124 -8.17 0.25 -8.21
N GLN A 125 -7.34 -0.14 -7.23
CA GLN A 125 -5.90 -0.33 -7.42
C GLN A 125 -5.62 -1.41 -8.47
N ALA A 126 -6.38 -2.52 -8.45
CA ALA A 126 -6.21 -3.60 -9.43
C ALA A 126 -6.52 -3.10 -10.84
N HIS A 127 -7.62 -2.36 -11.03
CA HIS A 127 -7.95 -1.75 -12.32
C HIS A 127 -6.86 -0.80 -12.80
N PHE A 128 -6.33 0.04 -11.89
CA PHE A 128 -5.22 0.94 -12.21
C PHE A 128 -3.99 0.17 -12.69
N PHE A 129 -3.50 -0.79 -11.90
CA PHE A 129 -2.30 -1.56 -12.26
C PHE A 129 -2.50 -2.44 -13.49
N ALA A 130 -3.70 -2.98 -13.73
CA ALA A 130 -4.01 -3.70 -14.95
C ALA A 130 -3.92 -2.79 -16.19
N GLY A 131 -4.36 -1.54 -16.05
CA GLY A 131 -4.22 -0.52 -17.08
C GLY A 131 -2.76 -0.16 -17.38
N GLN A 132 -1.90 -0.11 -16.35
CA GLN A 132 -0.45 0.07 -16.53
C GLN A 132 0.19 -1.14 -17.21
N LEU A 133 -0.18 -2.35 -16.76
CA LEU A 133 0.31 -3.62 -17.31
C LEU A 133 -0.03 -3.80 -18.80
N ALA A 134 -1.19 -3.31 -19.22
CA ALA A 134 -1.61 -3.31 -20.63
C ALA A 134 -0.79 -2.36 -21.53
N ARG A 135 -0.02 -1.44 -20.94
CA ARG A 135 0.88 -0.51 -21.66
C ARG A 135 2.34 -0.96 -21.64
N GLY A 136 2.65 -2.05 -20.94
CA GLY A 136 3.98 -2.66 -20.90
C GLY A 136 4.42 -3.25 -22.24
N GLY A 137 5.72 -3.52 -22.37
CA GLY A 137 6.36 -3.84 -23.65
C GLY A 137 7.23 -5.10 -23.67
N GLY A 138 7.31 -5.83 -22.57
CA GLY A 138 8.26 -6.95 -22.40
C GLY A 138 9.66 -6.48 -22.01
N ASP A 139 10.64 -7.40 -22.01
CA ASP A 139 12.04 -7.15 -21.63
C ASP A 139 12.23 -6.54 -20.24
N GLY A 140 11.35 -6.89 -19.29
CA GLY A 140 11.41 -6.43 -17.91
C GLY A 140 10.66 -5.13 -17.64
N ASP A 141 10.19 -4.39 -18.67
CA ASP A 141 9.28 -3.25 -18.50
C ASP A 141 7.80 -3.69 -18.62
N CYS A 142 7.24 -4.07 -17.47
CA CYS A 142 5.84 -4.48 -17.38
C CYS A 142 4.85 -3.30 -17.44
N GLY A 143 5.32 -2.05 -17.53
CA GLY A 143 4.48 -0.85 -17.54
C GLY A 143 4.11 -0.30 -16.16
N ILE A 144 4.24 -1.09 -15.08
CA ILE A 144 4.11 -0.58 -13.70
C ILE A 144 5.42 0.10 -13.29
N LYS A 145 5.40 1.42 -13.13
CA LYS A 145 6.56 2.27 -12.85
C LYS A 145 6.82 2.42 -11.35
N ALA A 146 8.06 2.72 -11.00
CA ALA A 146 8.52 2.86 -9.61
C ALA A 146 8.22 4.25 -9.01
N GLY A 147 7.06 4.84 -9.34
CA GLY A 147 6.66 6.15 -8.83
C GLY A 147 5.50 6.78 -9.60
N TYR A 148 4.43 7.11 -8.88
CA TYR A 148 3.21 7.71 -9.44
C TYR A 148 2.71 8.87 -8.59
N ARG A 149 2.31 9.98 -9.23
CA ARG A 149 1.39 10.92 -8.59
C ARG A 149 0.06 10.21 -8.32
N LEU A 150 -0.70 10.70 -7.35
CA LEU A 150 -1.97 10.05 -6.97
C LEU A 150 -3.04 10.06 -8.08
N ASP A 151 -2.91 10.96 -9.06
CA ASP A 151 -3.73 10.98 -10.29
C ASP A 151 -3.38 9.87 -11.30
N GLY A 152 -2.31 9.11 -11.05
CA GLY A 152 -1.88 7.98 -11.88
C GLY A 152 -0.83 8.33 -12.94
N SER A 153 -0.38 9.59 -13.01
CA SER A 153 0.77 9.96 -13.85
C SER A 153 2.07 9.47 -13.21
N CYS A 154 2.88 8.73 -13.98
CA CYS A 154 4.23 8.37 -13.55
C CYS A 154 5.17 9.58 -13.67
N TYR A 155 6.14 9.68 -12.76
CA TYR A 155 7.21 10.68 -12.81
C TYR A 155 8.59 10.04 -13.00
N VAL A 156 8.65 8.71 -13.10
CA VAL A 156 9.81 7.92 -13.49
C VAL A 156 9.44 6.96 -14.62
N ASP A 157 10.43 6.56 -15.41
CA ASP A 157 10.27 5.67 -16.58
C ASP A 157 10.72 4.23 -16.34
N TYR A 158 11.35 3.95 -15.20
CA TYR A 158 11.79 2.60 -14.81
C TYR A 158 10.75 1.87 -13.94
N THR A 159 10.88 0.55 -13.90
CA THR A 159 10.08 -0.36 -13.06
C THR A 159 10.96 -1.02 -11.99
N ASP A 160 10.37 -1.45 -10.89
CA ASP A 160 11.05 -2.17 -9.82
C ASP A 160 10.13 -3.23 -9.20
N MET A 161 10.71 -4.37 -8.82
CA MET A 161 10.02 -5.51 -8.24
C MET A 161 9.20 -5.11 -6.99
N ALA A 162 9.66 -4.11 -6.22
CA ALA A 162 8.97 -3.58 -5.05
C ALA A 162 7.56 -3.01 -5.36
N PHE A 163 7.35 -2.52 -6.59
CA PHE A 163 6.07 -1.99 -7.05
C PHE A 163 5.23 -3.06 -7.75
N VAL A 164 5.89 -3.96 -8.47
CA VAL A 164 5.25 -5.01 -9.27
C VAL A 164 4.72 -6.15 -8.39
N ALA A 165 5.48 -6.58 -7.38
CA ALA A 165 5.08 -7.70 -6.54
C ALA A 165 3.78 -7.46 -5.73
N PRO A 166 3.56 -6.28 -5.12
CA PRO A 166 2.28 -5.97 -4.46
C PRO A 166 1.08 -5.93 -5.43
N ALA A 167 1.26 -5.48 -6.67
CA ALA A 167 0.23 -5.56 -7.69
C ALA A 167 -0.06 -7.02 -8.11
N CYS A 168 0.98 -7.85 -8.19
CA CYS A 168 0.83 -9.29 -8.45
C CYS A 168 0.03 -9.98 -7.33
N PHE A 169 0.34 -9.68 -6.07
CA PHE A 169 -0.44 -10.15 -4.91
C PHE A 169 -1.91 -9.75 -5.01
N LEU A 170 -2.16 -8.50 -5.41
CA LEU A 170 -3.52 -7.97 -5.57
C LEU A 170 -4.31 -8.72 -6.65
N PHE A 171 -3.71 -9.00 -7.81
CA PHE A 171 -4.36 -9.78 -8.86
C PHE A 171 -4.65 -11.22 -8.43
N TRP A 172 -3.73 -11.85 -7.69
CA TRP A 172 -3.97 -13.17 -7.09
C TRP A 172 -5.15 -13.14 -6.12
N LEU A 173 -5.16 -12.18 -5.19
CA LEU A 173 -6.20 -12.04 -4.17
C LEU A 173 -7.60 -11.88 -4.77
N LEU A 174 -7.72 -11.14 -5.87
CA LEU A 174 -8.98 -10.86 -6.55
C LEU A 174 -9.34 -11.87 -7.65
N GLY A 175 -8.48 -12.85 -7.93
CA GLY A 175 -8.72 -13.88 -8.95
C GLY A 175 -8.59 -13.39 -10.39
N TRP A 176 -7.78 -12.36 -10.65
CA TRP A 176 -7.56 -11.78 -11.97
C TRP A 176 -6.49 -12.56 -12.75
N ASN A 177 -6.81 -13.80 -13.11
CA ASN A 177 -5.84 -14.78 -13.62
C ASN A 177 -5.09 -14.31 -14.89
N VAL A 178 -5.73 -13.55 -15.78
CA VAL A 178 -5.06 -13.04 -17.00
C VAL A 178 -3.93 -12.08 -16.64
N GLN A 179 -4.19 -11.11 -15.76
CA GLN A 179 -3.21 -10.15 -15.28
C GLN A 179 -2.17 -10.82 -14.39
N LEU A 180 -2.58 -11.78 -13.56
CA LEU A 180 -1.69 -12.57 -12.72
C LEU A 180 -0.66 -13.35 -13.55
N ASP A 181 -1.11 -14.06 -14.58
CA ASP A 181 -0.22 -14.82 -15.45
C ASP A 181 0.75 -13.91 -16.20
N GLN A 182 0.29 -12.73 -16.63
CA GLN A 182 1.12 -11.74 -17.31
C GLN A 182 2.19 -11.17 -16.36
N ILE A 183 1.79 -10.63 -15.21
CA ILE A 183 2.72 -9.99 -14.28
C ILE A 183 3.76 -10.98 -13.74
N GLN A 184 3.39 -12.26 -13.51
CA GLN A 184 4.33 -13.30 -13.09
C GLN A 184 5.37 -13.64 -14.16
N ARG A 185 5.04 -13.53 -15.46
CA ARG A 185 6.03 -13.70 -16.54
C ARG A 185 7.01 -12.52 -16.56
N GLU A 186 6.51 -11.30 -16.42
CA GLU A 186 7.34 -10.09 -16.40
C GLU A 186 8.30 -10.08 -15.19
N MET A 187 7.81 -10.41 -13.99
CA MET A 187 8.63 -10.47 -12.78
C MET A 187 9.85 -11.40 -12.94
N LYS A 188 9.76 -12.49 -13.71
CA LYS A 188 10.89 -13.40 -13.94
C LYS A 188 12.05 -12.79 -14.73
N GLN A 189 11.81 -11.68 -15.41
CA GLN A 189 12.81 -10.95 -16.21
C GLN A 189 13.36 -9.72 -15.47
N MET A 190 12.82 -9.38 -14.30
CA MET A 190 13.22 -8.20 -13.55
C MET A 190 14.51 -8.44 -12.75
N GLU A 191 15.23 -7.36 -12.48
CA GLU A 191 16.43 -7.40 -11.64
C GLU A 191 16.06 -7.67 -10.17
N ALA A 192 16.84 -8.53 -9.54
CA ALA A 192 16.72 -8.86 -8.12
C ALA A 192 17.43 -7.79 -7.27
N THR A 193 16.65 -6.94 -6.59
CA THR A 193 17.15 -5.98 -5.60
C THR A 193 16.78 -6.42 -4.18
N TYR A 194 17.57 -6.03 -3.18
CA TYR A 194 17.28 -6.38 -1.77
C TYR A 194 15.83 -6.04 -1.37
N PHE A 195 15.39 -4.81 -1.68
CA PHE A 195 14.08 -4.33 -1.28
C PHE A 195 12.95 -5.02 -2.07
N GLY A 196 13.08 -5.09 -3.40
CA GLY A 196 12.10 -5.69 -4.27
C GLY A 196 11.90 -7.18 -4.03
N GLU A 197 12.99 -7.95 -3.93
CA GLU A 197 12.93 -9.40 -3.67
C GLU A 197 12.35 -9.72 -2.29
N SER A 198 12.67 -8.91 -1.28
CA SER A 198 12.10 -9.09 0.06
C SER A 198 10.59 -8.92 0.04
N ILE A 199 10.08 -7.90 -0.66
CA ILE A 199 8.63 -7.69 -0.82
C ILE A 199 8.00 -8.82 -1.63
N ALA A 200 8.63 -9.24 -2.73
CA ALA A 200 8.13 -10.32 -3.57
C ALA A 200 8.01 -11.65 -2.81
N MET A 201 9.04 -12.01 -2.04
CA MET A 201 9.03 -13.21 -1.22
C MET A 201 7.92 -13.18 -0.16
N LEU A 202 7.73 -12.04 0.52
CA LEU A 202 6.67 -11.91 1.54
C LEU A 202 5.26 -11.94 0.93
N CYS A 203 5.08 -11.33 -0.24
CA CYS A 203 3.83 -11.43 -0.99
C CYS A 203 3.54 -12.90 -1.37
N LEU A 204 4.53 -13.61 -1.91
CA LEU A 204 4.41 -15.01 -2.30
C LEU A 204 4.06 -15.90 -1.11
N LEU A 205 4.78 -15.75 0.01
CA LEU A 205 4.53 -16.53 1.22
C LEU A 205 3.10 -16.30 1.72
N ASN A 206 2.66 -15.05 1.85
CA ASN A 206 1.31 -14.73 2.33
C ASN A 206 0.19 -15.23 1.40
N ALA A 207 0.44 -15.32 0.09
CA ALA A 207 -0.51 -15.89 -0.86
C ALA A 207 -0.62 -17.43 -0.77
N ASN A 208 0.34 -18.10 -0.15
CA ASN A 208 0.42 -19.56 -0.07
C ASN A 208 0.26 -20.10 1.36
N VAL A 209 -0.06 -19.26 2.34
CA VAL A 209 -0.43 -19.74 3.68
C VAL A 209 -1.83 -20.35 3.61
N PRO A 210 -2.02 -21.62 4.02
CA PRO A 210 -3.35 -22.21 4.15
C PRO A 210 -4.14 -21.44 5.20
N LEU A 211 -5.32 -20.93 4.83
CA LEU A 211 -6.29 -20.33 5.77
C LEU A 211 -7.05 -21.41 6.53
#